data_AF-A0A420RY33-F1
#
_entry.id   AF-A0A420RY33-F1
#
_cell.length_a   1.000
_cell.length_b   1.000
_cell.length_c   1.000
_cell.angle_alpha   90.00
_cell.angle_beta   90.00
_cell.angle_gamma   90.00
#
_symmetry.space_group_name_H-M   'P 1'
#
loop_
_entity.id
_entity.type
_entity.pdbx_description
1 polymer ?
#
loop_
_entity_poly.entity_id
_entity_poly.type
_entity_poly.pdbx_seq_one_letter_code
_entity_poly.pdbx_strand_id
1 'polypeptide(L)'
;MTTELGTMPAQGKMSGWLFFSIFVISMGSIFWGYDIGILSTIYVSPGFNKALDHPSSSEKGLITAIFAAGQFASFALIAGPINNKYGRRWAGFGGVCLLCVGAAIQTGAVHLAMMVIGRIIAGVGTGVVSTAVPLYLSEISPAKHRGLYVAANQVGIVSG
;
A
#
# COMPACT_ATOMS: atom_id res chain seq x y z
N MET A 1 25.18 -41.81 -14.76
CA MET A 1 23.81 -41.37 -14.42
C MET A 1 23.75 -39.85 -14.61
N THR A 2 23.53 -39.41 -15.84
CA THR A 2 23.37 -38.00 -16.22
C THR A 2 21.95 -37.85 -16.74
N THR A 3 20.99 -37.86 -15.82
CA THR A 3 19.57 -37.71 -16.11
C THR A 3 19.24 -36.22 -16.18
N GLU A 4 18.84 -35.78 -17.38
CA GLU A 4 17.82 -34.75 -17.60
C GLU A 4 18.14 -33.35 -17.02
N LEU A 5 19.05 -32.61 -17.67
CA LEU A 5 18.97 -31.14 -17.72
C LEU A 5 17.70 -30.78 -18.51
N GLY A 6 16.55 -30.92 -17.85
CA GLY A 6 15.25 -30.53 -18.36
C GLY A 6 15.31 -29.09 -18.84
N THR A 7 15.08 -28.92 -20.13
CA THR A 7 14.98 -27.65 -20.83
C THR A 7 14.17 -26.67 -19.97
N MET A 8 14.80 -25.58 -19.52
CA MET A 8 14.08 -24.51 -18.83
C MET A 8 12.91 -24.09 -19.73
N PRO A 9 11.66 -24.08 -19.22
CA PRO A 9 10.50 -23.82 -20.05
C PRO A 9 10.65 -22.46 -20.75
N ALA A 10 10.28 -22.45 -22.04
CA ALA A 10 10.48 -21.36 -22.97
C ALA A 10 10.21 -19.99 -22.34
N GLN A 11 11.25 -19.15 -22.36
CA GLN A 11 11.23 -17.77 -21.88
C GLN A 11 10.12 -16.99 -22.61
N GLY A 12 9.06 -16.63 -21.88
CA GLY A 12 8.02 -15.76 -22.40
C GLY A 12 8.61 -14.42 -22.81
N LYS A 13 8.47 -14.07 -24.10
CA LYS A 13 8.83 -12.74 -24.62
C LYS A 13 8.15 -11.68 -23.74
N MET A 14 8.89 -10.65 -23.32
CA MET A 14 8.30 -9.49 -22.64
C MET A 14 7.32 -8.81 -23.59
N SER A 15 6.04 -9.09 -23.40
CA SER A 15 4.97 -8.36 -24.09
C SER A 15 4.93 -6.93 -23.56
N GLY A 16 4.81 -5.93 -24.43
CA GLY A 16 4.69 -4.52 -24.02
C GLY A 16 3.53 -4.28 -23.04
N TRP A 17 2.50 -5.12 -23.08
CA TRP A 17 1.41 -5.18 -22.12
C TRP A 17 1.86 -5.46 -20.68
N LEU A 18 2.88 -6.30 -20.50
CA LEU A 18 3.38 -6.69 -19.19
C LEU A 18 4.21 -5.56 -18.56
N PHE A 19 5.00 -4.85 -19.39
CA PHE A 19 5.72 -3.66 -18.98
C PHE A 19 4.75 -2.52 -18.59
N PHE A 20 3.73 -2.27 -19.40
CA PHE A 20 2.69 -1.28 -19.11
C PHE A 20 1.96 -1.58 -17.78
N SER A 21 1.60 -2.84 -17.56
CA SER A 21 0.93 -3.26 -16.32
C SER A 21 1.80 -3.03 -15.08
N ILE A 22 3.08 -3.36 -15.15
CA ILE A 22 4.03 -3.14 -14.05
C ILE A 22 4.19 -1.64 -13.76
N PHE A 23 4.32 -0.82 -14.79
CA PHE A 23 4.42 0.63 -14.65
C PHE A 23 3.18 1.23 -13.95
N VAL A 24 1.98 0.84 -14.36
CA VAL A 24 0.73 1.30 -13.74
C VAL A 24 0.64 0.88 -12.26
N ILE A 25 1.05 -0.35 -11.94
CA ILE A 25 1.07 -0.84 -10.55
C ILE A 25 2.09 -0.06 -9.72
N SER A 26 3.27 0.22 -10.26
CA SER A 26 4.29 1.03 -9.58
C SER A 26 3.85 2.48 -9.36
N MET A 27 3.11 3.09 -10.30
CA MET A 27 2.51 4.40 -10.10
C MET A 27 1.50 4.43 -8.96
N GLY A 28 0.74 3.35 -8.76
CA GLY A 28 -0.20 3.23 -7.64
C GLY A 28 0.48 3.36 -6.26
N SER A 29 1.75 3.01 -6.18
CA SER A 29 2.53 3.10 -4.94
C SER A 29 2.99 4.50 -4.59
N ILE A 30 2.93 5.46 -5.53
CA ILE A 30 3.16 6.89 -5.27
C ILE A 30 2.15 7.43 -4.25
N PHE A 31 0.90 6.95 -4.32
CA PHE A 31 -0.15 7.36 -3.38
C PHE A 31 0.24 7.07 -1.92
N TRP A 32 0.97 5.98 -1.67
CA TRP A 32 1.43 5.65 -0.33
C TRP A 32 2.49 6.63 0.18
N GLY A 33 3.45 7.02 -0.67
CA GLY A 33 4.41 8.08 -0.35
C GLY A 33 3.71 9.41 -0.05
N TYR A 34 2.75 9.77 -0.91
CA TYR A 34 1.96 10.99 -0.76
C TYR A 34 1.18 11.04 0.57
N ASP A 35 0.52 9.96 0.99
CA ASP A 35 -0.23 9.93 2.27
C ASP A 35 0.67 10.21 3.48
N ILE A 36 1.92 9.70 3.46
CA ILE A 36 2.89 9.96 4.52
C ILE A 36 3.44 11.40 4.42
N GLY A 37 3.73 11.88 3.21
CA GLY A 37 4.31 13.20 2.97
C GLY A 37 3.37 14.37 3.29
N ILE A 38 2.10 14.25 2.88
CA ILE A 38 1.09 15.33 3.00
C ILE A 38 0.78 15.66 4.48
N LEU A 39 0.91 14.69 5.39
CA LEU A 39 0.61 14.85 6.82
C LEU A 39 1.38 16.01 7.47
N SER A 40 2.64 16.21 7.08
CA SER A 40 3.47 17.32 7.58
C SER A 40 2.86 18.70 7.30
N THR A 41 2.29 18.87 6.10
CA THR A 41 1.63 20.12 5.68
C THR A 41 0.26 20.29 6.33
N ILE A 42 -0.48 19.20 6.52
CA ILE A 42 -1.80 19.21 7.14
C ILE A 42 -1.71 19.65 8.60
N TYR A 43 -0.68 19.21 9.34
CA TYR A 43 -0.50 19.59 10.74
C TYR A 43 -0.25 21.07 11.00
N VAL A 44 0.18 21.83 9.99
CA VAL A 44 0.40 23.28 10.06
C VAL A 44 -0.81 24.05 9.52
N SER A 45 -1.73 23.38 8.82
CA SER A 45 -2.89 24.03 8.19
C SER A 45 -3.87 24.59 9.24
N PRO A 46 -4.29 25.86 9.10
CA PRO A 46 -5.27 26.47 10.01
C PRO A 46 -6.65 25.81 9.91
N GLY A 47 -7.02 25.27 8.73
CA GLY A 47 -8.27 24.54 8.55
C GLY A 47 -8.32 23.24 9.35
N PHE A 48 -7.19 22.52 9.42
CA PHE A 48 -7.07 21.29 10.20
C PHE A 48 -7.12 21.57 11.70
N ASN A 49 -6.39 22.59 12.17
CA ASN A 49 -6.43 22.96 13.59
C ASN A 49 -7.82 23.43 14.02
N LYS A 50 -8.56 24.14 13.16
CA LYS A 50 -9.95 24.55 13.45
C LYS A 50 -10.91 23.36 13.44
N ALA A 51 -10.73 22.40 12.54
CA ALA A 51 -11.60 21.23 12.43
C ALA A 51 -11.45 20.25 13.61
N LEU A 52 -10.29 20.23 14.27
CA LEU A 52 -9.98 19.32 15.37
C LEU A 52 -9.83 19.99 16.74
N ASP A 53 -10.24 21.26 16.87
CA ASP A 53 -10.15 22.03 18.11
C ASP A 53 -8.70 22.13 18.66
N HIS A 54 -7.77 22.56 17.81
CA HIS A 54 -6.35 22.80 18.12
C HIS A 54 -5.64 21.58 18.75
N PRO A 55 -5.40 20.51 17.96
CA PRO A 55 -4.81 19.28 18.47
C PRO A 55 -3.39 19.52 19.00
N SER A 56 -3.13 18.99 20.19
CA SER A 56 -1.83 18.97 20.86
C SER A 56 -0.78 18.20 20.03
N SER A 57 0.50 18.44 20.32
CA SER A 57 1.61 17.67 19.73
C SER A 57 1.48 16.16 19.97
N SER A 58 0.93 15.75 21.13
CA SER A 58 0.67 14.33 21.44
C SER A 58 -0.40 13.72 20.54
N GLU A 59 -1.44 14.48 20.23
CA GLU A 59 -2.58 14.07 19.40
C GLU A 59 -2.18 13.95 17.93
N LYS A 60 -1.36 14.88 17.43
CA LYS A 60 -0.75 14.76 16.09
C LYS A 60 0.15 13.54 16.01
N GLY A 61 0.93 13.26 17.05
CA GLY A 61 1.74 12.04 17.14
C GLY A 61 0.90 10.76 17.15
N LEU A 62 -0.25 10.76 17.83
CA LEU A 62 -1.19 9.65 17.84
C LEU A 62 -1.76 9.37 16.44
N ILE A 63 -2.17 10.42 15.70
CA ILE A 63 -2.75 10.30 14.36
C ILE A 63 -1.76 9.63 13.38
N THR A 64 -0.48 9.97 13.44
CA THR A 64 0.57 9.31 12.63
C THR A 64 0.87 7.90 13.13
N ALA A 65 1.04 7.71 14.44
CA ALA A 65 1.42 6.42 15.01
C ALA A 65 0.34 5.35 14.81
N ILE A 66 -0.94 5.71 14.93
CA ILE A 66 -2.05 4.75 14.84
C ILE A 66 -2.19 4.16 13.43
N PHE A 67 -1.86 4.93 12.39
CA PHE A 67 -1.81 4.43 11.01
C PHE A 67 -0.75 3.33 10.87
N ALA A 68 0.47 3.58 11.35
CA ALA A 68 1.55 2.60 11.34
C ALA A 68 1.23 1.36 12.19
N ALA A 69 0.56 1.55 13.33
CA ALA A 69 0.09 0.44 14.16
C ALA A 69 -0.97 -0.40 13.43
N GLY A 70 -1.93 0.23 12.74
CA GLY A 70 -2.92 -0.47 11.91
C GLY A 70 -2.28 -1.24 10.76
N GLN A 71 -1.27 -0.66 10.12
CA GLN A 71 -0.48 -1.31 9.07
C GLN A 71 0.25 -2.55 9.62
N PHE A 72 0.91 -2.42 10.77
CA PHE A 72 1.60 -3.52 11.44
C PHE A 72 0.64 -4.65 11.82
N ALA A 73 -0.50 -4.32 12.41
CA ALA A 73 -1.53 -5.29 12.75
C ALA A 73 -2.05 -6.03 11.51
N SER A 74 -2.23 -5.30 10.40
CA SER A 74 -2.63 -5.91 9.13
C SER A 74 -1.55 -6.86 8.60
N PHE A 75 -0.27 -6.49 8.66
CA PHE A 75 0.81 -7.38 8.25
C PHE A 75 0.86 -8.66 9.08
N ALA A 76 0.70 -8.54 10.40
CA ALA A 76 0.81 -9.67 11.31
C ALA A 76 -0.38 -10.65 11.21
N LEU A 77 -1.60 -10.14 11.01
CA LEU A 77 -2.83 -10.94 11.21
C LEU A 77 -3.67 -11.12 9.94
N ILE A 78 -3.69 -10.14 9.04
CA ILE A 78 -4.70 -10.04 7.99
C ILE A 78 -4.12 -10.34 6.61
N ALA A 79 -2.96 -9.78 6.31
CA ALA A 79 -2.35 -9.79 4.99
C ALA A 79 -2.04 -11.22 4.50
N GLY A 80 -1.43 -12.06 5.34
CA GLY A 80 -1.08 -13.44 4.97
C GLY A 80 -2.30 -14.30 4.60
N PRO A 81 -3.30 -14.46 5.49
CA PRO A 81 -4.49 -15.27 5.22
C PRO A 81 -5.32 -14.76 4.05
N ILE A 82 -5.53 -13.43 3.95
CA ILE A 82 -6.33 -12.84 2.85
C ILE A 82 -5.67 -13.07 1.50
N ASN A 83 -4.35 -12.87 1.43
CA ASN A 83 -3.61 -12.99 0.18
C ASN A 83 -3.57 -14.45 -0.33
N ASN A 84 -3.51 -15.42 0.58
CA ASN A 84 -3.57 -16.84 0.23
C ASN A 84 -4.99 -17.34 -0.10
N LYS A 85 -6.04 -16.78 0.53
CA LYS A 85 -7.42 -17.27 0.36
C LYS A 85 -8.15 -16.67 -0.84
N TYR A 86 -8.01 -15.36 -1.09
CA TYR A 86 -8.75 -14.65 -2.13
C TYR A 86 -7.92 -14.40 -3.41
N GLY A 87 -6.62 -14.71 -3.36
CA GLY A 87 -5.68 -14.42 -4.44
C GLY A 87 -5.24 -12.95 -4.45
N ARG A 88 -4.04 -12.71 -4.97
CA ARG A 88 -3.33 -11.42 -4.83
C ARG A 88 -4.02 -10.24 -5.49
N ARG A 89 -4.68 -10.45 -6.63
CA ARG A 89 -5.41 -9.41 -7.35
C ARG A 89 -6.63 -8.91 -6.55
N TRP A 90 -7.42 -9.82 -6.00
CA TRP A 90 -8.63 -9.47 -5.24
C TRP A 90 -8.32 -8.99 -3.84
N ALA A 91 -7.27 -9.54 -3.21
CA ALA A 91 -6.74 -9.04 -1.94
C ALA A 91 -6.30 -7.58 -2.07
N GLY A 92 -5.54 -7.24 -3.13
CA GLY A 92 -5.13 -5.86 -3.40
C GLY A 92 -6.33 -4.94 -3.65
N PHE A 93 -7.29 -5.35 -4.47
CA PHE A 93 -8.49 -4.55 -4.74
C PHE A 93 -9.31 -4.27 -3.47
N GLY A 94 -9.54 -5.29 -2.63
CA GLY A 94 -10.23 -5.11 -1.35
C GLY A 94 -9.49 -4.18 -0.39
N GLY A 95 -8.15 -4.26 -0.36
CA GLY A 95 -7.31 -3.34 0.41
C GLY A 95 -7.44 -1.88 -0.05
N VAL A 96 -7.50 -1.64 -1.37
CA VAL A 96 -7.74 -0.30 -1.94
C VAL A 96 -9.12 0.21 -1.58
N CYS A 97 -10.17 -0.64 -1.63
CA CYS A 97 -11.50 -0.24 -1.21
C CYS A 97 -11.54 0.20 0.27
N LEU A 98 -10.90 -0.56 1.16
CA LEU A 98 -10.77 -0.20 2.58
C LEU A 98 -10.04 1.13 2.76
N LEU A 99 -8.97 1.35 1.98
CA LEU A 99 -8.24 2.60 1.99
C LEU A 99 -9.12 3.79 1.57
N CYS A 100 -9.92 3.64 0.51
CA CYS A 100 -10.85 4.68 0.08
C CYS A 100 -11.89 5.00 1.15
N VAL A 101 -12.41 4.00 1.86
CA VAL A 101 -13.33 4.20 2.98
C VAL A 101 -12.65 4.96 4.12
N GLY A 102 -11.43 4.58 4.49
CA GLY A 102 -10.63 5.28 5.50
C GLY A 102 -10.37 6.75 5.13
N ALA A 103 -9.99 7.00 3.87
CA ALA A 103 -9.76 8.34 3.34
C ALA A 103 -11.04 9.20 3.32
N ALA A 104 -12.20 8.61 2.99
CA ALA A 104 -13.48 9.31 3.03
C ALA A 104 -13.84 9.75 4.47
N ILE A 105 -13.62 8.87 5.45
CA ILE A 105 -13.84 9.18 6.87
C ILE A 105 -12.88 10.29 7.33
N GLN A 106 -11.61 10.24 6.93
CA GLN A 106 -10.63 11.28 7.26
C GLN A 106 -11.00 12.64 6.65
N THR A 107 -11.52 12.65 5.42
CA THR A 107 -11.92 13.87 4.71
C THR A 107 -13.10 14.57 5.40
N GLY A 108 -14.03 13.79 5.97
CA GLY A 108 -15.18 14.30 6.70
C GLY A 108 -14.99 14.40 8.23
N ALA A 109 -13.77 14.23 8.75
CA ALA A 109 -13.56 14.15 10.19
C ALA A 109 -13.75 15.52 10.87
N VAL A 110 -14.68 15.57 11.84
CA VAL A 110 -14.98 16.76 12.66
C VAL A 110 -14.47 16.66 14.10
N HIS A 111 -13.99 15.47 14.50
CA HIS A 111 -13.43 15.20 15.82
C HIS A 111 -12.23 14.26 15.69
N LEU A 112 -11.31 14.31 16.67
CA LEU A 112 -10.10 13.50 16.67
C LEU A 112 -10.39 12.00 16.60
N ALA A 113 -11.44 11.52 17.26
CA ALA A 113 -11.82 10.11 17.24
C ALA A 113 -12.15 9.62 15.81
N MET A 114 -12.86 10.42 15.00
CA MET A 114 -13.16 10.07 13.61
C MET A 114 -11.88 9.97 12.77
N MET A 115 -10.93 10.88 13.00
CA MET A 115 -9.65 10.85 12.31
C MET A 115 -8.82 9.62 12.67
N VAL A 116 -8.79 9.26 13.96
CA VAL A 116 -8.10 8.06 14.46
C VAL A 116 -8.71 6.79 13.86
N ILE A 117 -10.03 6.67 13.85
CA ILE A 117 -10.72 5.52 13.25
C ILE A 117 -10.44 5.43 11.75
N GLY A 118 -10.52 6.56 11.03
CA GLY A 118 -10.20 6.62 9.61
C GLY A 118 -8.75 6.20 9.32
N ARG A 119 -7.79 6.61 10.15
CA ARG A 119 -6.37 6.19 10.08
C ARG A 119 -6.16 4.70 10.35
N ILE A 120 -6.91 4.10 11.28
CA ILE A 120 -6.86 2.64 11.51
C ILE A 120 -7.35 1.89 10.27
N ILE A 121 -8.51 2.26 9.74
CA ILE A 121 -9.11 1.60 8.57
C ILE A 121 -8.20 1.75 7.34
N ALA A 122 -7.71 2.98 7.11
CA ALA A 122 -6.77 3.25 6.02
C ALA A 122 -5.49 2.43 6.19
N GLY A 123 -4.92 2.38 7.41
CA GLY A 123 -3.69 1.64 7.74
C GLY A 123 -3.83 0.13 7.52
N VAL A 124 -4.99 -0.44 7.86
CA VAL A 124 -5.27 -1.85 7.57
C VAL A 124 -5.37 -2.10 6.06
N GLY A 125 -6.06 -1.22 5.34
CA GLY A 125 -6.17 -1.28 3.88
C GLY A 125 -4.81 -1.22 3.18
N THR A 126 -3.97 -0.23 3.51
CA THR A 126 -2.60 -0.13 2.99
C THR A 126 -1.76 -1.33 3.37
N GLY A 127 -1.94 -1.90 4.58
CA GLY A 127 -1.23 -3.11 5.02
C GLY A 127 -1.44 -4.28 4.06
N VAL A 128 -2.68 -4.52 3.66
CA VAL A 128 -3.01 -5.57 2.69
C VAL A 128 -2.41 -5.26 1.32
N VAL A 129 -2.60 -4.03 0.81
CA VAL A 129 -2.08 -3.61 -0.50
C VAL A 129 -0.55 -3.74 -0.59
N SER A 130 0.15 -3.31 0.46
CA SER A 130 1.62 -3.31 0.53
C SER A 130 2.21 -4.72 0.48
N THR A 131 1.48 -5.76 0.89
CA THR A 131 1.90 -7.17 0.67
C THR A 131 1.47 -7.71 -0.68
N ALA A 132 0.25 -7.39 -1.13
CA ALA A 132 -0.32 -7.93 -2.34
C ALA A 132 0.41 -7.45 -3.60
N VAL A 133 0.80 -6.16 -3.65
CA VAL A 133 1.46 -5.53 -4.80
C VAL A 133 2.82 -6.16 -5.14
N PRO A 134 3.81 -6.25 -4.23
CA PRO A 134 5.11 -6.84 -4.55
C PRO A 134 5.00 -8.34 -4.85
N LEU A 135 4.08 -9.06 -4.19
CA LEU A 135 3.84 -10.48 -4.49
C LEU A 135 3.26 -10.65 -5.89
N TYR A 136 2.25 -9.86 -6.25
CA TYR A 136 1.67 -9.86 -7.59
C TYR A 136 2.71 -9.53 -8.66
N LEU A 137 3.55 -8.51 -8.42
CA LEU A 137 4.67 -8.16 -9.30
C LEU A 137 5.67 -9.32 -9.45
N SER A 138 5.95 -10.06 -8.38
CA SER A 138 6.88 -11.21 -8.41
C SER A 138 6.37 -12.39 -9.24
N GLU A 139 5.05 -12.56 -9.35
CA GLU A 139 4.43 -13.64 -10.11
C GLU A 139 4.29 -13.35 -11.59
N ILE A 140 3.94 -12.11 -11.93
CA ILE A 140 3.80 -11.72 -13.34
C ILE A 140 5.16 -11.49 -14.00
N SER A 141 6.22 -11.28 -13.20
CA SER A 141 7.54 -10.94 -13.72
C SER A 141 8.35 -12.15 -14.18
N PRO A 142 9.10 -12.02 -15.30
CA PRO A 142 10.04 -13.04 -15.76
C PRO A 142 11.14 -13.28 -14.72
N ALA A 143 11.52 -14.55 -14.52
CA ALA A 143 12.49 -14.99 -13.50
C ALA A 143 13.79 -14.17 -13.46
N LYS A 144 14.30 -13.74 -14.63
CA LYS A 144 15.55 -12.98 -14.75
C LYS A 144 15.47 -11.53 -14.25
N HIS A 145 14.29 -10.92 -14.25
CA HIS A 145 14.11 -9.48 -13.96
C HIS A 145 13.16 -9.21 -12.79
N ARG A 146 12.72 -10.24 -12.04
CA ARG A 146 11.75 -10.07 -10.94
C ARG A 146 12.18 -9.01 -9.93
N GLY A 147 13.47 -9.03 -9.56
CA GLY A 147 14.03 -8.06 -8.62
C GLY A 147 13.93 -6.60 -9.09
N LEU A 148 14.11 -6.35 -10.40
CA LEU A 148 14.00 -5.01 -10.96
C LEU A 148 12.57 -4.46 -10.85
N TYR A 149 11.57 -5.29 -11.12
CA TYR A 149 10.16 -4.87 -11.09
C TYR A 149 9.62 -4.71 -9.67
N VAL A 150 10.08 -5.54 -8.73
CA VAL A 150 9.78 -5.32 -7.31
C VAL A 150 10.47 -4.04 -6.80
N ALA A 151 11.70 -3.77 -7.24
CA ALA A 151 12.39 -2.52 -6.91
C ALA A 151 11.72 -1.29 -7.53
N ALA A 152 11.17 -1.40 -8.74
CA ALA A 152 10.41 -0.30 -9.38
C ALA A 152 9.20 0.13 -8.54
N ASN A 153 8.56 -0.80 -7.82
CA ASN A 153 7.51 -0.47 -6.87
C ASN A 153 8.01 0.44 -5.73
N GLN A 154 9.21 0.16 -5.20
CA GLN A 154 9.82 0.98 -4.15
C GLN A 154 10.22 2.37 -4.67
N VAL A 155 10.63 2.47 -5.93
CA VAL A 155 10.89 3.78 -6.57
C VAL A 155 9.61 4.62 -6.63
N GLY A 156 8.45 3.99 -6.90
CA GLY A 156 7.16 4.67 -6.85
C GLY A 156 6.83 5.19 -5.45
N ILE A 157 7.14 4.42 -4.41
CA ILE A 157 6.90 4.81 -3.01
C ILE A 157 7.74 6.04 -2.63
N VAL A 158 9.04 6.00 -2.94
CA VAL A 158 9.99 7.05 -2.53
C VAL A 158 9.80 8.34 -3.32
N SER A 159 9.22 8.27 -4.53
CA SER A 159 8.96 9.45 -5.35
C SER A 159 7.69 10.22 -4.97
N GLY A 160 6.85 9.67 -4.07
CA GLY A 160 5.64 10.32 -3.54
C GLY A 160 5.86 11.18 -2.32
#